data_AF-A0A931RAE3-F1
#
_entry.id   AF-A0A931RAE3-F1
#
_cell.length_a   1.000
_cell.length_b   1.000
_cell.length_c   1.000
_cell.angle_alpha   90.00
_cell.angle_beta   90.00
_cell.angle_gamma   90.00
#
_symmetry.space_group_name_H-M   'P 1'
#
loop_
_entity.id
_entity.type
_entity.pdbx_description
1 polymer ?
#
loop_
_entity_poly.entity_id
_entity_poly.type
_entity_poly.pdbx_seq_one_letter_code
_entity_poly.pdbx_strand_id
1 'polypeptide(L)'
;MLFAKALKKGFLYIVVGAVIDGLQIGVGLALSGIIFGIGAIPVVGTLASTVTIPIGMILGYVFEVCIGLGGGVLLTALLIHGKMFYPGAVFATYLGEALPLINLAPSWTILAYRCAYKKVKEEERAVQTYKKADGQETQLHEATT
;
A
#
# COMPACT_ATOMS: atom_id res chain seq x y z
N MET A 1 -18.37 -5.10 19.10
CA MET A 1 -18.79 -5.19 17.68
C MET A 1 -18.08 -4.21 16.73
N LEU A 2 -17.75 -2.97 17.14
CA LEU A 2 -17.10 -1.98 16.27
C LEU A 2 -15.73 -2.45 15.73
N PHE A 3 -14.91 -3.06 16.57
CA PHE A 3 -13.59 -3.60 16.21
C PHE A 3 -13.63 -4.56 15.01
N ALA A 4 -14.57 -5.50 15.00
CA ALA A 4 -14.71 -6.46 13.89
C ALA A 4 -15.10 -5.80 12.57
N LYS A 5 -15.84 -4.67 12.61
CA LYS A 5 -16.19 -3.91 11.40
C LYS A 5 -14.99 -3.11 10.87
N ALA A 6 -14.21 -2.48 11.75
CA ALA A 6 -13.00 -1.77 11.38
C ALA A 6 -11.95 -2.74 10.79
N LEU A 7 -11.78 -3.91 11.41
CA LEU A 7 -10.86 -4.94 10.95
C LEU A 7 -11.25 -5.46 9.55
N LYS A 8 -12.54 -5.77 9.31
CA LYS A 8 -13.01 -6.23 8.00
C LYS A 8 -12.77 -5.21 6.89
N LYS A 9 -12.99 -3.92 7.17
CA LYS A 9 -12.72 -2.84 6.21
C LYS A 9 -11.21 -2.68 5.97
N GLY A 10 -10.40 -2.70 7.03
CA GLY A 10 -8.95 -2.66 6.94
C GLY A 10 -8.37 -3.80 6.10
N PHE A 11 -8.89 -5.02 6.30
CA PHE A 11 -8.50 -6.19 5.52
C PHE A 11 -8.76 -6.01 4.02
N LEU A 12 -9.91 -5.44 3.64
CA LEU A 12 -10.21 -5.16 2.23
C LEU A 12 -9.15 -4.24 1.59
N TYR A 13 -8.74 -3.18 2.27
CA TYR A 13 -7.71 -2.27 1.74
C TYR A 13 -6.33 -2.93 1.66
N ILE A 14 -6.00 -3.84 2.59
CA ILE A 14 -4.77 -4.63 2.54
C ILE A 14 -4.78 -5.54 1.32
N VAL A 15 -5.90 -6.20 1.02
CA VAL A 15 -6.04 -7.04 -0.18
C VAL A 15 -5.87 -6.21 -1.45
N VAL A 16 -6.47 -5.01 -1.51
CA VAL A 16 -6.29 -4.10 -2.66
C VAL A 16 -4.83 -3.70 -2.81
N GLY A 17 -4.14 -3.34 -1.73
CA GLY A 17 -2.70 -3.05 -1.74
C GLY A 17 -1.87 -4.24 -2.26
N ALA A 18 -2.16 -5.45 -1.78
CA ALA A 18 -1.47 -6.66 -2.21
C ALA A 18 -1.69 -6.99 -3.70
N VAL A 19 -2.86 -6.69 -4.25
CA VAL A 19 -3.12 -6.83 -5.69
C VAL A 19 -2.30 -5.83 -6.50
N ILE A 20 -2.15 -4.59 -6.03
CA ILE A 20 -1.32 -3.57 -6.70
C ILE A 20 0.14 -4.00 -6.68
N ASP A 21 0.67 -4.35 -5.51
CA ASP A 21 2.06 -4.81 -5.35
C ASP A 21 2.33 -6.08 -6.18
N GLY A 22 1.41 -7.04 -6.14
CA GLY A 22 1.51 -8.28 -6.91
C GLY A 22 1.47 -8.05 -8.42
N LEU A 23 0.68 -7.08 -8.88
CA LEU A 23 0.63 -6.69 -10.29
C LEU A 23 1.93 -6.00 -10.72
N GLN A 24 2.50 -5.11 -9.90
CA GLN A 24 3.80 -4.48 -10.17
C GLN A 24 4.92 -5.53 -10.28
N ILE A 25 5.02 -6.45 -9.32
CA ILE A 25 6.02 -7.53 -9.34
C ILE A 25 5.79 -8.46 -10.54
N GLY A 26 4.54 -8.83 -10.81
CA GLY A 26 4.19 -9.70 -11.94
C GLY A 26 4.57 -9.10 -13.29
N VAL A 27 4.29 -7.82 -13.49
CA VAL A 27 4.68 -7.08 -14.72
C VAL A 27 6.20 -6.95 -14.81
N GLY A 28 6.89 -6.62 -13.73
CA GLY A 28 8.36 -6.54 -13.69
C GLY A 28 9.04 -7.88 -14.02
N LEU A 29 8.55 -8.98 -13.46
CA LEU A 29 9.05 -10.33 -13.76
C LEU A 29 8.74 -10.77 -15.20
N ALA A 30 7.55 -10.47 -15.71
CA ALA A 30 7.19 -10.78 -17.09
C ALA A 30 8.07 -10.02 -18.10
N LEU A 31 8.29 -8.72 -17.88
CA LEU A 31 9.10 -7.88 -18.77
C LEU A 31 10.59 -8.27 -18.71
N SER A 32 11.13 -8.55 -17.52
CA SER A 32 12.50 -9.04 -17.40
C SER A 32 12.70 -10.38 -18.10
N GLY A 33 11.75 -11.32 -17.96
CA GLY A 33 11.76 -12.60 -18.68
C GLY A 33 11.79 -12.44 -20.21
N ILE A 34 11.02 -11.49 -20.76
CA ILE A 34 11.03 -11.18 -22.19
C ILE A 34 12.39 -10.62 -22.64
N ILE A 35 12.97 -9.69 -21.87
CA ILE A 35 14.26 -9.06 -22.20
C ILE A 35 15.39 -10.10 -22.19
N PHE A 36 15.47 -10.95 -21.17
CA PHE A 36 16.48 -12.03 -21.11
C PHE A 36 16.25 -13.11 -22.17
N GLY A 37 14.99 -13.44 -22.48
CA GLY A 37 14.65 -14.42 -23.51
C GLY A 37 15.06 -13.99 -24.92
N ILE A 38 14.88 -12.71 -25.28
CA ILE A 38 15.28 -12.16 -26.59
C ILE A 38 16.81 -12.07 -26.70
N GLY A 39 17.50 -11.71 -25.61
CA GLY A 39 18.96 -11.63 -25.56
C GLY A 39 19.68 -12.98 -25.73
N ALA A 40 19.00 -14.10 -25.48
CA ALA A 40 19.55 -15.45 -25.63
C ALA A 40 19.66 -15.92 -27.09
N ILE A 41 19.08 -15.20 -28.07
CA ILE A 41 19.15 -15.54 -29.49
C ILE A 41 20.43 -14.93 -30.09
N PRO A 42 21.45 -15.71 -30.48
CA PRO A 42 22.81 -15.19 -30.73
C PRO A 42 22.94 -14.21 -31.91
N VAL A 43 22.07 -14.29 -32.93
CA VAL A 43 22.13 -13.46 -34.15
C VAL A 43 21.27 -12.19 -34.04
N VAL A 44 20.14 -12.27 -33.32
CA VAL A 44 19.25 -11.11 -33.05
C VAL A 44 19.73 -10.37 -31.81
N GLY A 45 20.26 -11.08 -30.82
CA GLY A 45 20.65 -10.58 -29.51
C GLY A 45 21.80 -9.59 -29.53
N THR A 46 22.73 -9.63 -30.49
CA THR A 46 23.87 -8.69 -30.53
C THR A 46 23.52 -7.32 -31.13
N LEU A 47 22.60 -7.26 -32.10
CA LEU A 47 22.10 -5.99 -32.68
C LEU A 47 20.86 -5.45 -31.94
N ALA A 48 20.02 -6.34 -31.42
CA ALA A 48 18.88 -5.95 -30.60
C ALA A 48 19.33 -5.52 -29.20
N SER A 49 20.36 -6.13 -28.59
CA SER A 49 20.74 -5.79 -27.20
C SER A 49 21.14 -4.33 -26.98
N THR A 50 21.74 -3.67 -27.96
CA THR A 50 22.20 -2.28 -27.82
C THR A 50 21.08 -1.25 -27.89
N VAL A 51 19.95 -1.57 -28.54
CA VAL A 51 18.83 -0.63 -28.75
C VAL A 51 17.54 -1.08 -28.04
N THR A 52 17.22 -2.37 -28.07
CA THR A 52 15.97 -2.91 -27.49
C THR A 52 16.03 -3.08 -25.98
N ILE A 53 17.20 -3.34 -25.38
CA ILE A 53 17.33 -3.45 -23.90
C ILE A 53 17.06 -2.10 -23.23
N PRO A 54 17.67 -0.96 -23.65
CA PRO A 54 17.38 0.34 -23.06
C PRO A 54 15.91 0.74 -23.21
N ILE A 55 15.31 0.54 -24.40
CA ILE A 55 13.91 0.87 -24.66
C ILE A 55 12.97 0.00 -23.82
N GLY A 56 13.25 -1.29 -23.71
CA GLY A 56 12.49 -2.22 -22.88
C GLY A 56 12.55 -1.86 -21.40
N MET A 57 13.71 -1.46 -20.89
CA MET A 57 13.87 -0.99 -19.51
C MET A 57 13.08 0.30 -19.25
N ILE A 58 13.12 1.27 -20.17
CA ILE A 58 12.37 2.52 -20.05
C ILE A 58 10.87 2.26 -20.06
N LEU A 59 10.36 1.46 -21.01
CA LEU A 59 8.95 1.11 -21.07
C LEU A 59 8.51 0.33 -19.83
N GLY A 60 9.31 -0.61 -19.36
CA GLY A 60 9.02 -1.34 -18.13
C GLY A 60 8.92 -0.43 -16.92
N TYR A 61 9.85 0.50 -16.77
CA TYR A 61 9.80 1.51 -15.72
C TYR A 61 8.55 2.40 -15.84
N VAL A 62 8.18 2.85 -17.04
CA VAL A 62 6.96 3.65 -17.24
C VAL A 62 5.71 2.88 -16.82
N PHE A 63 5.58 1.61 -17.23
CA PHE A 63 4.45 0.78 -16.81
C PHE A 63 4.43 0.54 -15.29
N GLU A 64 5.58 0.27 -14.69
CA GLU A 64 5.73 0.06 -13.25
C GLU A 64 5.31 1.30 -12.45
N VAL A 65 5.75 2.49 -12.89
CA VAL A 65 5.35 3.79 -12.31
C VAL A 65 3.87 4.06 -12.53
N CYS A 66 3.32 3.79 -13.72
CA CYS A 66 1.90 3.99 -13.99
C CYS A 66 0.99 3.08 -13.14
N ILE A 67 1.37 1.82 -12.96
CA ILE A 67 0.62 0.88 -12.12
C ILE A 67 0.77 1.25 -10.64
N GLY A 68 1.99 1.58 -10.19
CA GLY A 68 2.26 1.98 -8.82
C GLY A 68 1.56 3.28 -8.43
N LEU A 69 1.77 4.35 -9.18
CA LEU A 69 1.12 5.63 -8.92
C LEU A 69 -0.38 5.57 -9.17
N GLY A 70 -0.84 4.94 -10.26
CA GLY A 70 -2.26 4.81 -10.58
C GLY A 70 -3.02 3.98 -9.55
N GLY A 71 -2.49 2.81 -9.20
CA GLY A 71 -3.01 1.95 -8.13
C GLY A 71 -2.92 2.63 -6.76
N GLY A 72 -1.82 3.30 -6.49
CA GLY A 72 -1.59 4.09 -5.28
C GLY A 72 -2.60 5.21 -5.08
N VAL A 73 -2.94 5.95 -6.14
CA VAL A 73 -3.96 7.01 -6.11
C VAL A 73 -5.32 6.42 -5.81
N LEU A 74 -5.68 5.31 -6.45
CA LEU A 74 -6.93 4.59 -6.18
C LEU A 74 -7.00 4.10 -4.72
N LEU A 75 -5.93 3.47 -4.21
CA LEU A 75 -5.86 3.01 -2.81
C LEU A 75 -5.95 4.18 -1.84
N THR A 76 -5.29 5.29 -2.15
CA THR A 76 -5.34 6.52 -1.34
C THR A 76 -6.76 7.08 -1.30
N ALA A 77 -7.45 7.15 -2.44
CA ALA A 77 -8.85 7.59 -2.51
C ALA A 77 -9.77 6.69 -1.67
N LEU A 78 -9.56 5.37 -1.71
CA LEU A 78 -10.29 4.40 -0.88
C LEU A 78 -10.04 4.59 0.63
N LEU A 79 -8.79 4.86 1.02
CA LEU A 79 -8.43 5.13 2.42
C LEU A 79 -9.03 6.46 2.91
N ILE A 80 -9.07 7.49 2.06
CA ILE A 80 -9.73 8.77 2.35
C ILE A 80 -11.23 8.55 2.54
N HIS A 81 -11.88 7.84 1.61
CA HIS A 81 -13.30 7.51 1.72
C HIS A 81 -13.61 6.68 2.97
N GLY A 82 -12.69 5.78 3.35
CA GLY A 82 -12.76 4.99 4.58
C GLY A 82 -12.47 5.74 5.87
N LYS A 83 -12.10 7.04 5.82
CA LYS A 83 -11.62 7.84 6.97
C LYS A 83 -10.44 7.19 7.72
N MET A 84 -9.54 6.54 6.97
CA MET A 84 -8.33 5.86 7.45
C MET A 84 -7.04 6.47 6.86
N PHE A 85 -7.14 7.67 6.29
CA PHE A 85 -6.03 8.33 5.61
C PHE A 85 -5.02 8.93 6.59
N TYR A 86 -3.75 8.57 6.42
CA TYR A 86 -2.62 9.13 7.17
C TYR A 86 -1.57 9.72 6.21
N PRO A 87 -1.54 11.05 6.02
CA PRO A 87 -0.75 11.68 4.96
C PRO A 87 0.75 11.40 5.05
N GLY A 88 1.31 11.35 6.26
CA GLY A 88 2.74 11.10 6.45
C GLY A 88 3.19 9.71 5.99
N ALA A 89 2.34 8.69 6.15
CA ALA A 89 2.66 7.35 5.66
C ALA A 89 2.51 7.28 4.13
N VAL A 90 1.45 7.91 3.61
CA VAL A 90 1.15 7.95 2.17
C VAL A 90 2.30 8.63 1.41
N PHE A 91 2.75 9.79 1.87
CA PHE A 91 3.84 10.52 1.22
C PHE A 91 5.15 9.73 1.21
N ALA A 92 5.48 9.03 2.31
CA ALA A 92 6.64 8.17 2.37
C ALA A 92 6.55 7.00 1.37
N THR A 93 5.36 6.43 1.18
CA THR A 93 5.11 5.39 0.18
C THR A 93 5.29 5.91 -1.25
N TYR A 94 4.68 7.05 -1.59
CA TYR A 94 4.85 7.67 -2.91
C TYR A 94 6.32 8.01 -3.22
N LEU A 95 7.05 8.52 -2.23
CA LEU A 95 8.46 8.85 -2.40
C LEU A 95 9.34 7.60 -2.53
N GLY A 96 8.98 6.51 -1.84
CA GLY A 96 9.65 5.22 -1.95
C GLY A 96 9.45 4.58 -3.32
N GLU A 97 8.23 4.63 -3.87
CA GLU A 97 7.90 4.09 -5.19
C GLU A 97 8.53 4.90 -6.34
N ALA A 98 8.69 6.20 -6.16
CA ALA A 98 9.38 7.04 -7.13
C ALA A 98 10.88 6.70 -7.27
N LEU A 99 11.43 5.93 -6.32
CA LEU A 99 12.82 5.49 -6.33
C LEU A 99 12.91 4.01 -6.75
N PRO A 100 13.49 3.71 -7.94
CA PRO A 100 13.49 2.34 -8.50
C PRO A 100 14.17 1.29 -7.60
N LEU A 101 15.02 1.71 -6.65
CA LEU A 101 15.72 0.81 -5.72
C LEU A 101 14.89 0.42 -4.49
N ILE A 102 13.87 1.20 -4.13
CA ILE A 102 13.05 0.97 -2.93
C ILE A 102 11.74 0.24 -3.30
N ASN A 103 11.43 0.19 -4.60
CA ASN A 103 10.20 -0.38 -5.18
C ASN A 103 10.03 -1.89 -5.02
N LEU A 104 11.02 -2.59 -4.44
CA LEU A 104 10.93 -4.04 -4.23
C LEU A 104 10.06 -4.42 -3.02
N ALA A 105 9.83 -3.48 -2.10
CA ALA A 105 8.99 -3.72 -0.94
C ALA A 105 7.50 -3.55 -1.33
N PRO A 106 6.57 -4.36 -0.78
CA PRO A 106 5.14 -4.22 -1.00
C PRO A 106 4.60 -2.98 -0.27
N SER A 107 4.95 -1.81 -0.79
CA SER A 107 4.87 -0.54 -0.09
C SER A 107 3.40 -0.10 0.09
N TRP A 108 2.53 -0.43 -0.87
CA TRP A 108 1.10 -0.16 -0.82
C TRP A 108 0.39 -1.07 0.18
N THR A 109 0.77 -2.35 0.26
CA THR A 109 0.29 -3.27 1.29
C THR A 109 0.70 -2.80 2.68
N ILE A 110 1.98 -2.41 2.85
CA ILE A 110 2.49 -1.90 4.12
C ILE A 110 1.74 -0.62 4.53
N LEU A 111 1.49 0.28 3.58
CA LEU A 111 0.70 1.49 3.82
C LEU A 111 -0.72 1.16 4.30
N ALA A 112 -1.43 0.30 3.57
CA ALA A 112 -2.78 -0.13 3.94
C ALA A 112 -2.81 -0.78 5.32
N TYR A 113 -1.84 -1.65 5.62
CA TYR A 113 -1.69 -2.28 6.93
C TYR A 113 -1.45 -1.26 8.05
N ARG A 114 -0.51 -0.32 7.86
CA ARG A 114 -0.21 0.73 8.86
C ARG A 114 -1.41 1.63 9.12
N CYS A 115 -2.15 2.01 8.07
CA CYS A 115 -3.37 2.80 8.18
C CYS A 115 -4.45 2.04 8.96
N ALA A 116 -4.69 0.77 8.63
CA ALA A 116 -5.65 -0.08 9.33
C ALA A 116 -5.27 -0.27 10.81
N TYR A 117 -4.01 -0.59 11.09
CA TYR A 117 -3.51 -0.79 12.45
C TYR A 117 -3.63 0.46 13.31
N LYS A 118 -3.26 1.63 12.75
CA LYS A 118 -3.34 2.89 13.49
C LYS A 118 -4.78 3.28 13.79
N LYS A 119 -5.71 3.03 12.85
CA LYS A 119 -7.13 3.28 13.07
C LYS A 119 -7.69 2.43 14.21
N VAL A 120 -7.37 1.14 14.23
CA VAL A 120 -7.79 0.22 15.29
C VAL A 120 -7.29 0.71 16.66
N LYS A 121 -6.03 1.12 16.75
CA LYS A 121 -5.44 1.63 17.99
C LYS A 121 -6.08 2.93 18.48
N GLU A 122 -6.49 3.81 17.57
CA GLU A 122 -7.23 5.03 17.90
C GLU A 122 -8.63 4.72 18.47
N GLU A 123 -9.35 3.76 17.88
CA GLU A 123 -10.66 3.33 18.37
C GLU A 123 -10.57 2.67 19.76
N GLU A 124 -9.56 1.83 19.99
CA GLU A 124 -9.32 1.23 21.30
C GLU A 124 -9.07 2.28 22.39
N ARG A 125 -8.26 3.29 22.09
CA ARG A 125 -7.98 4.41 23.00
C ARG A 125 -9.24 5.21 23.31
N ALA A 126 -10.07 5.50 22.30
CA ALA A 126 -11.33 6.20 22.50
C ALA A 126 -12.25 5.42 23.45
N VAL A 127 -12.41 4.11 23.23
CA VAL A 127 -13.24 3.24 24.09
C VAL A 127 -12.71 3.21 25.53
N GLN A 128 -11.40 3.16 25.73
CA GLN A 128 -10.81 3.22 27.08
C GLN A 128 -11.09 4.54 27.79
N THR A 129 -11.02 5.67 27.07
CA THR A 129 -11.34 7.00 27.64
C THR A 129 -12.81 7.09 28.04
N TYR A 130 -13.74 6.60 27.21
CA TYR A 130 -15.16 6.58 27.54
C TYR A 130 -15.47 5.73 28.78
N LYS A 131 -14.87 4.54 28.90
CA LYS A 131 -15.04 3.68 30.08
C LYS A 131 -14.54 4.32 31.38
N LYS A 132 -13.47 5.12 31.31
CA LYS A 132 -12.96 5.83 32.47
C LYS A 132 -13.89 6.98 32.89
N ALA A 133 -14.47 7.70 31.94
CA ALA A 133 -15.42 8.78 32.21
C ALA A 133 -16.72 8.25 32.85
N ASP A 134 -17.30 7.18 32.30
CA ASP A 134 -18.54 6.55 32.80
C ASP A 134 -18.37 5.99 34.23
N GLY A 135 -17.20 5.40 34.52
CA GLY A 135 -16.85 4.95 35.86
C GLY A 135 -16.71 6.10 36.87
N GLN A 136 -16.25 7.28 36.44
CA GLN A 136 -16.17 8.47 37.31
C GLN A 136 -17.54 9.08 37.59
N GLU A 137 -18.44 9.13 36.60
CA GLU A 137 -19.82 9.62 36.81
C GLU A 137 -20.59 8.73 37.79
N THR A 138 -20.42 7.42 37.70
CA THR A 138 -21.05 6.46 38.63
C THR A 138 -20.58 6.70 40.07
N GLN A 139 -19.28 6.91 40.28
CA GLN A 139 -18.73 7.20 41.61
C GLN A 139 -19.21 8.55 42.18
N LEU A 140 -19.42 9.56 41.33
CA LEU A 140 -19.93 10.86 41.76
C LEU A 140 -21.40 10.79 42.21
N HIS A 141 -22.21 9.98 41.52
CA HIS A 141 -23.61 9.76 41.89
C HIS A 141 -23.74 8.99 43.22
N GLU A 142 -22.89 8.00 43.48
CA GLU A 142 -22.85 7.30 44.76
C GLU A 142 -22.40 8.22 45.91
N ALA A 143 -21.45 9.13 45.68
CA ALA A 143 -20.97 10.05 46.71
C ALA A 143 -21.98 11.16 47.09
N THR A 144 -23.03 11.37 46.29
CA THR A 144 -24.06 12.41 46.52
C THR A 144 -25.37 11.88 47.08
N THR A 145 -25.49 10.56 47.26
CA THR A 145 -26.66 9.89 47.87
C THR A 145 -26.37 9.53 49.32
#